data_AF-A0AAP5BJV9-F1
#
_entry.id   AF-A0AAP5BJV9-F1
#
_cell.length_a   1.000
_cell.length_b   1.000
_cell.length_c   1.000
_cell.angle_alpha   90.00
_cell.angle_beta   90.00
_cell.angle_gamma   90.00
#
_symmetry.space_group_name_H-M   'P 1'
#
loop_
_entity.id
_entity.type
_entity.pdbx_description
1 polymer ?
#
loop_
_entity_poly.entity_id
_entity_poly.type
_entity_poly.pdbx_seq_one_letter_code
_entity_poly.pdbx_strand_id
1 'polypeptide(L)'
;MFKNRKLIPPTPDEDAAINRGIAADPDTYELSAREIAELKPLGATRRMGRPPKENPKEQVSVRYDADVLEAFRATGDGWQTRMNDALRTYLKEHPLKAA
;
A
#
# COMPACT_ATOMS: atom_id res chain seq x y z
N MET A 1 -3.25 -1.01 -3.21
CA MET A 1 -4.65 -0.92 -3.66
C MET A 1 -5.42 -2.10 -3.07
N PHE A 2 -6.31 -1.83 -2.12
CA PHE A 2 -7.08 -2.86 -1.42
C PHE A 2 -8.23 -3.36 -2.31
N LYS A 3 -7.96 -4.32 -3.20
CA LYS A 3 -8.96 -4.80 -4.17
C LYS A 3 -10.14 -5.58 -3.56
N ASN A 4 -10.06 -6.01 -2.28
CA ASN A 4 -11.06 -6.92 -1.68
C ASN A 4 -11.61 -6.51 -0.29
N ARG A 5 -11.49 -5.26 0.17
CA ARG A 5 -12.14 -4.85 1.43
C ARG A 5 -13.52 -4.27 1.13
N LYS A 6 -14.57 -5.08 1.30
CA LYS A 6 -15.96 -4.58 1.37
C LYS A 6 -16.09 -3.81 2.69
N LEU A 7 -15.94 -2.49 2.64
CA LEU A 7 -16.30 -1.61 3.75
C LEU A 7 -17.82 -1.54 3.79
N ILE A 8 -18.43 -2.01 4.87
CA ILE A 8 -19.87 -1.85 5.13
C ILE A 8 -20.00 -0.63 6.04
N PRO A 9 -20.40 0.54 5.52
CA PRO A 9 -20.68 1.68 6.37
C PRO A 9 -21.97 1.42 7.17
N PRO A 10 -22.12 1.99 8.37
CA PRO A 10 -23.40 1.97 9.08
C PRO A 10 -24.51 2.56 8.21
N THR A 11 -25.71 2.02 8.38
CA THR A 11 -26.94 2.63 7.86
C THR A 11 -27.34 3.84 8.72
N PRO A 12 -28.19 4.74 8.22
CA PRO A 12 -28.66 5.88 9.01
C PRO A 12 -29.33 5.50 10.34
N ASP A 13 -30.04 4.37 10.37
CA ASP A 13 -30.69 3.88 11.59
C ASP A 13 -29.68 3.36 12.61
N GLU A 14 -28.62 2.69 12.13
CA GLU A 14 -27.49 2.25 12.95
C GLU A 14 -26.68 3.44 13.47
N ASP A 15 -26.40 4.44 12.63
CA ASP A 15 -25.77 5.70 13.06
C ASP A 15 -26.60 6.41 14.14
N ALA A 16 -27.93 6.46 13.97
CA ALA A 16 -28.81 7.02 14.98
C ALA A 16 -28.79 6.23 16.29
N ALA A 17 -28.68 4.90 16.22
CA ALA A 17 -28.55 4.05 17.41
C ALA A 17 -27.20 4.27 18.13
N ILE A 18 -26.11 4.41 17.37
CA ILE A 18 -24.78 4.72 17.89
C ILE A 18 -24.78 6.08 18.60
N ASN A 19 -25.34 7.11 17.96
CA ASN A 19 -25.43 8.46 18.54
C ASN A 19 -26.27 8.49 19.82
N ARG A 20 -27.37 7.72 19.89
CA ARG A 20 -28.14 7.57 21.14
C ARG A 20 -27.33 6.92 22.24
N GLY A 21 -26.54 5.90 21.92
CA GLY A 21 -25.66 5.22 22.88
C GLY A 21 -24.61 6.17 23.45
N ILE A 22 -23.96 6.94 22.58
CA ILE A 22 -23.00 7.99 22.95
C ILE A 22 -23.64 9.03 23.89
N ALA A 23 -24.82 9.55 23.53
CA ALA A 23 -25.49 10.58 24.33
C ALA A 23 -26.01 10.07 25.69
N ALA A 24 -26.28 8.77 25.81
CA ALA A 24 -26.76 8.16 27.04
C ALA A 24 -25.63 7.80 28.03
N ASP A 25 -24.37 7.82 27.58
CA ASP A 25 -23.19 7.49 28.38
C ASP A 25 -22.59 8.76 29.03
N PRO A 26 -22.69 8.94 30.37
CA PRO A 26 -22.16 10.10 31.07
C PRO A 26 -20.62 10.23 30.99
N ASP A 27 -19.91 9.14 30.70
CA ASP A 27 -18.44 9.11 30.64
C ASP A 27 -17.93 9.34 29.20
N THR A 28 -18.82 9.44 28.21
CA THR A 28 -18.39 9.72 26.83
C THR A 28 -17.94 11.17 26.68
N TYR A 29 -16.66 11.34 26.34
CA TYR A 29 -16.09 12.63 25.97
C TYR A 29 -16.11 12.84 24.44
N GLU A 30 -16.93 13.78 23.99
CA GLU A 30 -16.94 14.24 22.60
C GLU A 30 -16.08 15.49 22.43
N LEU A 31 -15.15 15.44 21.46
CA LEU A 31 -14.34 16.61 21.10
C LEU A 31 -15.23 17.69 20.48
N SER A 32 -15.15 18.90 21.01
CA SER A 32 -15.81 20.05 20.41
C SER A 32 -15.15 20.45 19.08
N ALA A 33 -15.88 21.18 18.23
CA ALA A 33 -15.33 21.70 16.99
C ALA A 33 -14.07 22.57 17.17
N ARG A 34 -13.94 23.23 18.34
CA ARG A 34 -12.75 24.03 18.68
C ARG A 34 -11.56 23.13 19.02
N GLU A 35 -11.77 22.11 19.85
CA GLU A 35 -10.72 21.14 20.20
C GLU A 35 -10.26 20.35 18.97
N ILE A 36 -11.19 19.97 18.08
CA ILE A 36 -10.86 19.34 16.79
C ILE A 36 -9.97 20.26 15.94
N ALA A 37 -10.25 21.56 15.91
CA ALA A 37 -9.46 22.53 15.16
C ALA A 37 -8.04 22.74 15.74
N GLU A 38 -7.87 22.50 17.04
CA GLU A 38 -6.57 22.58 17.73
C GLU A 38 -5.73 21.29 17.56
N LEU A 39 -6.33 20.18 17.13
CA LEU A 39 -5.61 18.95 16.84
C LEU A 39 -4.66 19.14 15.64
N LYS A 40 -3.41 18.70 15.81
CA LYS A 40 -2.47 18.62 14.69
C LYS A 40 -3.00 17.60 13.66
N PRO A 41 -3.11 17.95 12.38
CA PRO A 41 -3.60 17.01 11.38
C PRO A 41 -2.70 15.77 11.33
N LEU A 42 -3.34 14.59 11.30
CA LEU A 42 -2.73 13.28 11.07
C LEU A 42 -2.02 13.27 9.70
N GLY A 43 -0.78 13.78 9.65
CA GLY A 43 0.00 13.95 8.43
C GLY A 43 1.01 15.10 8.47
N ALA A 44 0.85 16.07 9.38
CA ALA A 44 1.75 17.22 9.48
C ALA A 44 3.17 16.90 10.00
N THR A 45 3.36 15.76 10.67
CA THR A 45 4.66 15.38 11.28
C THR A 45 5.24 14.07 10.79
N ARG A 46 4.47 13.22 10.12
CA ARG A 46 4.94 11.94 9.58
C ARG A 46 4.25 11.70 8.24
N ARG A 47 5.02 11.71 7.15
CA ARG A 47 4.55 11.10 5.89
C ARG A 47 4.19 9.66 6.22
N MET A 48 2.90 9.35 6.25
CA MET A 48 2.43 7.99 6.47
C MET A 48 2.94 7.13 5.32
N GLY A 49 3.80 6.15 5.63
CA GLY A 49 4.42 5.29 4.63
C GLY A 49 5.60 4.51 5.18
N ARG A 50 5.99 3.45 4.47
CA ARG A 50 7.26 2.75 4.72
C ARG A 50 8.41 3.76 4.52
N PRO A 51 9.45 3.76 5.37
CA PRO A 51 10.64 4.57 5.13
C PRO A 51 11.16 4.35 3.71
N PRO A 52 11.67 5.41 3.03
CA PRO A 52 12.31 5.25 1.73
C PRO A 52 13.40 4.19 1.80
N LYS A 53 13.47 3.31 0.80
CA LYS A 53 14.62 2.41 0.64
C LYS A 53 15.78 3.20 0.06
N GLU A 54 17.00 2.94 0.53
CA GLU A 54 18.22 3.54 -0.03
C GLU A 54 18.37 3.24 -1.53
N ASN A 55 18.10 1.99 -1.93
CA ASN A 55 18.15 1.55 -3.32
C ASN A 55 16.81 0.92 -3.72
N PRO A 56 15.81 1.73 -4.15
CA PRO A 56 14.54 1.21 -4.63
C PRO A 56 14.72 0.50 -5.98
N LYS A 57 13.78 -0.38 -6.33
CA LYS A 57 13.71 -0.90 -7.70
C LYS A 57 13.31 0.24 -8.63
N GLU A 58 14.03 0.41 -9.73
CA GLU A 58 13.69 1.38 -10.76
C GLU A 58 12.60 0.83 -11.68
N GLN A 59 11.57 1.65 -11.94
CA GLN A 59 10.53 1.30 -12.90
C GLN A 59 10.97 1.75 -14.29
N VAL A 60 11.25 0.79 -15.16
CA VAL A 60 11.62 1.02 -16.56
C VAL A 60 10.58 0.41 -17.49
N SER A 61 10.35 1.04 -18.64
CA SER A 61 9.49 0.51 -19.70
C SER A 61 10.34 -0.25 -20.71
N VAL A 62 10.37 -1.58 -20.62
CA VAL A 62 11.16 -2.48 -21.48
C VAL A 62 10.22 -3.42 -22.23
N ARG A 63 10.53 -3.72 -23.50
CA ARG A 63 9.86 -4.76 -24.27
C ARG A 63 10.66 -6.06 -24.14
N TYR A 64 9.96 -7.15 -23.84
CA TYR A 64 10.51 -8.51 -23.78
C TYR A 64 9.82 -9.35 -24.84
N ASP A 65 10.49 -10.42 -25.29
CA ASP A 65 9.89 -11.41 -26.15
C ASP A 65 8.70 -12.10 -25.44
N ALA A 66 7.69 -12.46 -26.24
CA ALA A 66 6.41 -12.95 -25.71
C ALA A 66 6.55 -14.30 -25.00
N ASP A 67 7.36 -15.19 -25.57
CA ASP A 67 7.67 -16.52 -25.04
C ASP A 67 8.38 -16.45 -23.67
N VAL A 68 9.32 -15.51 -23.52
CA VAL A 68 10.01 -15.27 -22.24
C VAL A 68 9.00 -14.81 -21.18
N LEU A 69 8.13 -13.85 -21.52
CA LEU A 69 7.10 -13.38 -20.59
C LEU A 69 6.09 -14.48 -20.23
N GLU A 70 5.69 -15.31 -21.20
CA GLU A 70 4.79 -16.43 -20.97
C GLU A 70 5.40 -17.46 -20.01
N ALA A 71 6.65 -17.86 -20.26
CA ALA A 71 7.38 -18.81 -19.42
C ALA A 71 7.45 -18.34 -17.96
N PHE A 72 7.79 -17.07 -17.72
CA PHE A 72 7.79 -16.54 -16.36
C PHE A 72 6.37 -16.43 -15.79
N ARG A 73 5.39 -15.91 -16.52
CA ARG A 73 4.00 -15.78 -16.01
C ARG A 73 3.38 -17.13 -15.63
N ALA A 74 3.70 -18.19 -16.36
CA ALA A 74 3.25 -19.55 -16.06
C ALA A 74 3.70 -20.04 -14.68
N THR A 75 4.77 -19.47 -14.11
CA THR A 75 5.23 -19.79 -12.74
C THR A 75 4.32 -19.21 -11.64
N GLY A 76 3.30 -18.42 -12.00
CA GLY A 76 2.31 -17.87 -11.08
C GLY A 76 2.79 -16.62 -10.33
N ASP A 77 2.25 -16.41 -9.13
CA ASP A 77 2.54 -15.24 -8.31
C ASP A 77 4.05 -15.10 -8.03
N GLY A 78 4.55 -13.86 -8.11
CA GLY A 78 5.97 -13.56 -7.94
C GLY A 78 6.84 -13.79 -9.17
N TRP A 79 6.27 -14.05 -10.35
CA TRP A 79 7.04 -14.27 -11.58
C TRP A 79 8.00 -13.12 -11.92
N GLN A 80 7.61 -11.87 -11.65
CA GLN A 80 8.49 -10.71 -11.86
C GLN A 80 9.71 -10.72 -10.94
N THR A 81 9.56 -11.22 -9.70
CA THR A 81 10.70 -11.40 -8.78
C THR A 81 11.63 -12.47 -9.31
N ARG A 82 11.10 -13.62 -9.75
CA ARG A 82 11.90 -14.70 -10.36
C ARG A 82 12.63 -14.23 -11.61
N MET A 83 11.98 -13.45 -12.47
CA MET A 83 12.61 -12.85 -13.66
C MET A 83 13.75 -11.91 -13.27
N ASN A 84 13.55 -11.05 -12.26
CA ASN A 84 14.60 -10.18 -11.76
C ASN A 84 15.79 -10.97 -11.17
N ASP A 85 15.53 -12.07 -10.46
CA ASP A 85 16.58 -12.90 -9.88
C ASP A 85 17.37 -13.66 -10.96
N ALA A 86 16.70 -14.11 -12.02
CA ALA A 86 17.37 -14.66 -13.21
C ALA A 86 18.31 -13.64 -13.85
N LEU A 87 17.89 -12.39 -14.00
CA LEU A 87 18.75 -11.31 -14.50
C LEU A 87 19.95 -11.05 -13.57
N ARG A 88 19.75 -11.11 -12.25
CA ARG A 88 20.85 -10.99 -11.27
C ARG A 88 21.85 -12.14 -11.40
N THR A 89 21.38 -13.37 -11.58
CA THR A 89 22.23 -14.53 -11.80
C THR A 89 23.02 -14.38 -13.10
N TYR A 90 22.35 -14.00 -14.19
CA TYR A 90 22.99 -13.75 -15.47
C TYR A 90 24.14 -12.74 -15.35
N LEU A 91 23.95 -11.63 -14.64
CA LEU A 91 25.01 -10.62 -14.43
C LEU A 91 26.18 -11.11 -13.58
N LYS A 92 25.95 -12.04 -12.65
CA LYS A 92 27.03 -12.66 -11.85
C LYS A 92 27.87 -13.62 -12.69
N GLU A 93 27.21 -14.40 -13.53
CA GLU A 93 27.84 -15.39 -14.41
C GLU A 93 28.50 -14.73 -15.64
N HIS A 94 27.91 -13.64 -16.13
CA HIS A 94 28.33 -12.90 -17.31
C HIS A 94 28.51 -11.41 -16.96
N PRO A 95 29.63 -11.05 -16.32
CA PRO A 95 29.92 -9.66 -16.02
C PRO A 95 29.94 -8.85 -17.32
N LEU A 96 29.08 -7.84 -17.42
CA LEU A 96 29.07 -6.94 -18.55
C LEU A 96 30.38 -6.16 -18.55
N LYS A 97 31.10 -6.18 -19.67
CA LYS A 97 32.28 -5.31 -19.84
C LYS A 97 31.79 -3.87 -19.91
N ALA A 98 32.41 -3.00 -19.11
CA ALA A 98 32.26 -1.56 -19.32
C ALA A 98 32.80 -1.22 -20.71
N ALA A 99 32.06 -0.38 -21.44
CA ALA A 99 32.49 0.18 -22.71
C ALA A 99 33.63 1.19 -22.49
#